data_AF-A0A133UGI6-F1
#
_entry.id   AF-A0A133UGI6-F1
#
_cell.length_a   1.000
_cell.length_b   1.000
_cell.length_c   1.000
_cell.angle_alpha   90.00
_cell.angle_beta   90.00
_cell.angle_gamma   90.00
#
_symmetry.space_group_name_H-M   'P 1'
#
loop_
_entity.id
_entity.type
_entity.pdbx_description
1 polymer ?
#
loop_
_entity_poly.entity_id
_entity_poly.type
_entity_poly.pdbx_seq_one_letter_code
_entity_poly.pdbx_strand_id
1 'polypeptide(L)'
;MKEMIENTDATVYKTEATGTKNVDVEADARYGLMEIVDRLCNELGTSYKYIILAGIPYHIESRVLAGLRSYSVETVVTFNWRHQQYADISFNNLNQKQWKKSLKTIAKQL
;
A
#
# COMPACT_ATOMS: atom_id res chain seq x y z
N MET A 1 0.52 -11.71 -1.11
CA MET A 1 0.28 -10.40 -1.74
C MET A 1 -0.50 -10.58 -3.03
N LYS A 2 0.01 -11.29 -4.05
CA LYS A 2 -0.81 -11.69 -5.22
C LYS A 2 -2.14 -12.34 -4.79
N GLU A 3 -2.05 -13.41 -4.01
CA GLU A 3 -3.22 -14.08 -3.40
C GLU A 3 -4.14 -13.15 -2.58
N MET A 4 -3.57 -12.15 -1.89
CA MET A 4 -4.38 -11.20 -1.11
C MET A 4 -5.14 -10.22 -1.99
N ILE A 5 -4.59 -9.90 -3.16
CA ILE A 5 -5.18 -8.99 -4.13
C ILE A 5 -6.24 -9.74 -4.93
N GLU A 6 -5.93 -10.97 -5.39
CA GLU A 6 -6.85 -11.80 -6.17
C GLU A 6 -8.10 -12.23 -5.38
N ASN A 7 -8.01 -12.32 -4.05
CA ASN A 7 -9.15 -12.61 -3.19
C ASN A 7 -9.96 -11.35 -2.80
N THR A 8 -9.64 -10.18 -3.36
CA THR A 8 -10.30 -8.91 -3.04
C THR A 8 -10.71 -8.14 -4.29
N ASP A 9 -11.80 -7.39 -4.24
CA ASP A 9 -12.18 -6.43 -5.28
C ASP A 9 -11.37 -5.12 -5.17
N ALA A 10 -10.08 -5.20 -4.87
CA ALA A 10 -9.23 -4.04 -4.67
C ALA A 10 -8.73 -3.47 -6.00
N THR A 11 -8.83 -2.15 -6.18
CA THR A 11 -8.12 -1.44 -7.26
C THR A 11 -6.62 -1.45 -6.98
N VAL A 12 -5.82 -1.93 -7.94
CA VAL A 12 -4.37 -2.11 -7.79
C VAL A 12 -3.62 -1.08 -8.63
N TYR A 13 -2.93 -0.17 -7.95
CA TYR A 13 -1.98 0.74 -8.60
C TYR A 13 -0.55 0.22 -8.47
N LYS A 14 0.13 0.05 -9.60
CA LYS A 14 1.58 -0.22 -9.60
C LYS A 14 2.36 1.06 -9.75
N THR A 15 3.27 1.31 -8.81
CA THR A 15 4.26 2.38 -8.94
C THR A 15 5.39 1.92 -9.84
N GLU A 16 5.82 2.77 -10.77
CA GLU A 16 6.95 2.49 -11.66
C GLU A 16 8.30 2.56 -10.92
N ALA A 17 8.48 1.72 -9.90
CA ALA A 17 9.76 1.55 -9.23
C ALA A 17 10.64 0.55 -9.99
N THR A 18 11.89 0.93 -10.24
CA THR A 18 12.94 0.10 -10.84
C THR A 18 13.08 -1.21 -10.03
N GLY A 19 12.73 -2.35 -10.64
CA GLY A 19 12.82 -3.68 -10.01
C GLY A 19 11.50 -4.48 -9.96
N THR A 20 10.39 -3.89 -10.39
CA THR A 20 9.05 -4.52 -10.39
C THR A 20 8.78 -5.51 -11.53
N LYS A 21 9.79 -5.87 -12.33
CA LYS A 21 9.66 -6.82 -13.46
C LYS A 21 9.08 -8.19 -13.06
N ASN A 22 9.08 -8.54 -11.77
CA ASN A 22 8.67 -9.86 -11.25
C ASN A 22 7.44 -9.86 -10.33
N VAL A 23 6.64 -8.78 -10.25
CA VAL A 23 5.37 -8.82 -9.52
C VAL A 23 4.24 -9.10 -10.51
N ASP A 24 3.91 -10.38 -10.66
CA ASP A 24 2.85 -10.91 -11.52
C ASP A 24 1.46 -10.70 -10.90
N VAL A 25 1.06 -9.44 -10.76
CA VAL A 25 -0.26 -9.00 -10.30
C VAL A 25 -0.83 -8.12 -11.40
N GLU A 26 -2.04 -8.35 -11.90
CA GLU A 26 -2.64 -7.40 -12.85
C GLU A 26 -2.90 -6.07 -12.14
N ALA A 27 -2.61 -4.96 -12.81
CA ALA A 27 -2.78 -3.62 -12.25
C ALA A 27 -3.71 -2.82 -13.15
N ASP A 28 -4.70 -2.17 -12.55
CA ASP A 28 -5.68 -1.34 -13.25
C ASP A 28 -4.99 -0.15 -13.94
N ALA A 29 -3.94 0.39 -13.31
CA ALA A 29 -3.14 1.46 -13.88
C ALA A 29 -1.70 1.47 -13.35
N ARG A 30 -0.82 2.13 -14.10
CA ARG A 30 0.57 2.42 -13.73
C ARG A 30 0.76 3.92 -13.64
N TYR A 31 1.15 4.38 -12.46
CA TYR A 31 1.32 5.80 -12.18
C TYR A 31 2.55 6.03 -11.32
N GLY A 32 3.09 7.25 -11.38
CA GLY A 32 4.08 7.69 -10.40
C GLY A 32 3.45 7.67 -9.00
N LEU A 33 4.22 7.35 -7.95
CA LEU A 33 3.67 7.30 -6.60
C LEU A 33 3.04 8.63 -6.15
N MET A 34 3.66 9.76 -6.52
CA MET A 34 3.11 11.08 -6.22
C MET A 34 1.88 11.41 -7.05
N GLU A 35 1.77 10.86 -8.27
CA GLU A 35 0.57 10.99 -9.09
C GLU A 35 -0.60 10.19 -8.48
N ILE A 36 -0.34 9.01 -7.91
CA ILE A 36 -1.36 8.25 -7.17
C ILE A 36 -1.84 9.05 -5.95
N VAL A 37 -0.92 9.64 -5.18
CA VAL A 37 -1.28 10.48 -4.03
C VAL A 37 -2.10 11.67 -4.48
N ASP A 38 -1.67 12.38 -5.52
CA ASP A 38 -2.40 13.52 -6.08
C ASP A 38 -3.82 13.12 -6.51
N ARG A 39 -3.97 11.99 -7.22
CA ARG A 39 -5.29 11.46 -7.62
C ARG A 39 -6.17 11.07 -6.43
N LEU A 40 -5.60 10.46 -5.39
CA LEU A 40 -6.31 10.11 -4.15
C LEU A 40 -6.74 11.34 -3.36
N CYS A 41 -5.96 12.43 -3.43
CA CYS A 41 -6.19 13.65 -2.68
C CYS A 41 -7.10 14.66 -3.41
N ASN A 42 -7.01 14.76 -4.74
CA ASN A 42 -7.57 15.87 -5.50
C ASN A 42 -8.64 15.48 -6.53
N GLU A 43 -8.63 14.28 -7.14
CA GLU A 43 -9.26 14.13 -8.46
C GLU A 43 -10.21 12.93 -8.69
N LEU A 44 -10.31 11.92 -7.83
CA LEU A 44 -11.04 10.72 -8.26
C LEU A 44 -12.56 10.73 -8.03
N GLY A 45 -13.14 11.58 -7.18
CA GLY A 45 -14.56 11.45 -6.79
C GLY A 45 -14.92 10.10 -6.13
N THR A 46 -13.94 9.19 -6.03
CA THR A 46 -14.03 7.86 -5.46
C THR A 46 -13.28 7.88 -4.15
N SER A 47 -14.05 7.83 -3.05
CA SER A 47 -13.48 7.61 -1.72
C SER A 47 -13.11 6.15 -1.56
N TYR A 48 -11.90 5.89 -1.07
CA TYR A 48 -11.50 4.56 -0.63
C TYR A 48 -11.53 4.51 0.89
N LYS A 49 -12.33 3.57 1.43
CA LYS A 49 -12.37 3.31 2.87
C LYS A 49 -11.01 2.86 3.41
N TYR A 50 -10.29 2.07 2.62
CA TYR A 50 -8.95 1.58 2.95
C TYR A 50 -7.98 1.82 1.80
N ILE A 51 -6.81 2.39 2.12
CA ILE A 51 -5.67 2.51 1.22
C ILE A 51 -4.57 1.61 1.77
N ILE A 52 -4.11 0.64 0.98
CA ILE A 52 -3.08 -0.32 1.40
C ILE A 52 -1.77 -0.02 0.67
N LEU A 53 -0.72 0.28 1.43
CA LEU A 53 0.64 0.47 0.91
C LEU A 53 1.48 -0.77 1.17
N ALA A 54 2.16 -1.27 0.13
CA ALA A 54 3.05 -2.43 0.23
C ALA A 54 4.25 -2.31 -0.71
N GLY A 55 5.44 -2.68 -0.23
CA GLY A 55 6.66 -2.73 -1.04
C GLY A 55 7.30 -1.36 -1.33
N ILE A 56 6.80 -0.28 -0.71
CA ILE A 56 7.36 1.08 -0.87
C ILE A 56 8.55 1.25 0.07
N PRO A 57 9.70 1.80 -0.39
CA PRO A 57 10.81 2.12 0.50
C PRO A 57 10.40 3.05 1.64
N TYR A 58 10.87 2.75 2.85
CA TYR A 58 10.44 3.41 4.09
C TYR A 58 10.34 4.95 4.01
N HIS A 59 11.41 5.59 3.55
CA HIS A 59 11.50 7.07 3.49
C HIS A 59 10.55 7.68 2.45
N ILE A 60 10.24 6.95 1.38
CA ILE A 60 9.29 7.38 0.36
C ILE A 60 7.87 7.23 0.90
N GLU A 61 7.57 6.09 1.53
CA GLU A 61 6.27 5.82 2.13
C GLU A 61 5.94 6.83 3.23
N SER A 62 6.90 7.19 4.10
CA SER A 62 6.65 8.20 5.13
C SER A 62 6.23 9.56 4.54
N ARG A 63 6.77 9.96 3.38
CA ARG A 63 6.38 11.20 2.70
C ARG A 63 4.98 11.10 2.11
N VAL A 64 4.65 9.96 1.51
CA VAL A 64 3.31 9.67 0.98
C VAL A 64 2.26 9.73 2.08
N LEU A 65 2.52 9.04 3.19
CA LEU A 65 1.59 9.00 4.33
C LEU A 65 1.37 10.39 4.94
N ALA A 66 2.42 11.21 5.05
CA ALA A 66 2.29 12.60 5.49
C ALA A 66 1.41 13.43 4.54
N GLY A 67 1.55 13.21 3.22
CA GLY A 67 0.67 13.78 2.21
C GLY A 67 -0.78 13.35 2.45
N LEU A 68 -1.06 12.06 2.40
CA LEU A 68 -2.40 11.48 2.56
C LEU A 68 -3.12 11.96 3.83
N ARG A 69 -2.40 12.01 4.96
CA ARG A 69 -2.95 12.48 6.24
C ARG A 69 -3.43 13.94 6.19
N SER A 70 -2.83 14.77 5.34
CA SER A 70 -3.19 16.19 5.19
C SER A 70 -4.49 16.38 4.40
N TYR A 71 -4.93 15.37 3.63
CA TYR A 71 -6.12 15.42 2.77
C TYR A 71 -7.29 14.59 3.31
N SER A 72 -7.22 14.16 4.58
CA SER A 72 -8.31 13.46 5.28
C SER A 72 -8.84 12.21 4.56
N VAL A 73 -7.96 11.44 3.90
CA VAL A 73 -8.32 10.09 3.43
C VAL A 73 -8.69 9.18 4.62
N GLU A 74 -9.59 8.21 4.42
CA GLU A 74 -10.22 7.47 5.54
C GLU A 74 -9.26 6.65 6.39
N THR A 75 -8.82 5.47 5.91
CA THR A 75 -7.92 4.59 6.67
C THR A 75 -6.77 4.16 5.79
N VAL A 76 -5.54 4.43 6.24
CA VAL A 76 -4.31 4.02 5.55
C VAL A 76 -3.63 2.90 6.32
N VAL A 77 -3.43 1.77 5.63
CA VAL A 77 -2.81 0.57 6.15
C VAL A 77 -1.49 0.35 5.42
N THR A 78 -0.43 0.03 6.16
CA THR A 78 0.83 -0.43 5.56
C THR A 78 1.09 -1.90 5.86
N PHE A 79 1.43 -2.64 4.82
CA PHE A 79 1.88 -4.02 4.89
C PHE A 79 3.40 -4.13 4.78
N ASN A 80 4.15 -3.08 5.14
CA ASN A 80 5.60 -3.14 5.19
C ASN A 80 6.13 -3.65 6.53
N TRP A 81 7.29 -4.31 6.48
CA TRP A 81 8.00 -4.88 7.62
C TRP A 81 8.56 -3.86 8.62
N ARG A 82 8.68 -2.59 8.23
CA ARG A 82 9.11 -1.48 9.10
C ARG A 82 7.90 -0.66 9.51
N HIS A 83 7.85 -0.29 10.77
CA HIS A 83 6.74 0.46 11.34
C HIS A 83 6.65 1.88 10.75
N GLN A 84 5.48 2.27 10.23
CA GLN A 84 5.21 3.63 9.77
C GLN A 84 4.32 4.39 10.76
N GLN A 85 4.86 5.44 11.36
CA GLN A 85 4.16 6.27 12.34
C GLN A 85 3.00 7.10 11.75
N TYR A 86 2.99 7.29 10.43
CA TYR A 86 1.99 8.12 9.75
C TYR A 86 0.84 7.29 9.16
N ALA A 87 0.89 5.96 9.24
CA ALA A 87 -0.22 5.08 8.86
C ALA A 87 -1.14 4.84 10.07
N ASP A 88 -2.42 4.63 9.82
CA ASP A 88 -3.39 4.29 10.87
C ASP A 88 -3.17 2.88 11.39
N ILE A 89 -2.82 1.96 10.49
CA ILE A 89 -2.47 0.58 10.80
C ILE A 89 -1.12 0.25 10.18
N SER A 90 -0.17 -0.13 11.02
CA SER A 90 1.16 -0.57 10.62
C SER A 90 1.58 -1.76 11.47
N PHE A 91 2.35 -2.68 10.88
CA PHE A 91 3.11 -3.62 11.69
C PHE A 91 4.09 -2.86 12.60
N ASN A 92 4.47 -3.49 13.71
CA ASN A 92 5.70 -3.13 14.42
C ASN A 92 6.92 -3.42 13.54
N ASN A 93 8.11 -2.99 13.96
CA ASN A 93 9.34 -3.40 13.27
C ASN A 93 9.49 -4.93 13.35
N LEU A 94 9.35 -5.60 12.22
CA LEU A 94 9.47 -7.06 12.07
C LEU A 94 10.70 -7.40 11.25
N ASN A 95 11.31 -8.55 11.52
CA ASN A 95 12.24 -9.14 10.57
C ASN A 95 11.49 -9.76 9.37
N GLN A 96 12.22 -10.04 8.28
CA GLN A 96 11.62 -10.52 7.04
C GLN A 96 10.85 -11.84 7.19
N LYS A 97 11.28 -12.73 8.08
CA LYS A 97 10.62 -14.04 8.33
C LYS A 97 9.29 -13.85 9.06
N GLN A 98 9.27 -13.02 10.09
CA GLN A 98 8.05 -12.67 10.83
C GLN A 98 7.06 -11.96 9.92
N TRP A 99 7.52 -10.97 9.17
CA TRP A 99 6.70 -10.24 8.21
C TRP A 99 6.04 -11.16 7.17
N LYS A 100 6.81 -12.06 6.54
CA LYS A 100 6.27 -13.05 5.59
C LYS A 100 5.23 -13.97 6.25
N LYS A 101 5.44 -14.37 7.51
CA LYS A 101 4.46 -15.19 8.26
C LYS A 101 3.17 -14.40 8.51
N SER A 102 3.27 -13.15 8.95
CA SER A 102 2.12 -12.28 9.19
C SER A 102 1.29 -12.08 7.92
N LEU A 103 1.94 -11.78 6.79
CA LEU A 103 1.23 -11.64 5.50
C LEU A 103 0.51 -12.92 5.08
N LYS A 104 1.12 -14.09 5.29
CA LYS A 104 0.46 -15.38 5.02
C LYS A 104 -0.75 -15.63 5.92
N THR A 105 -0.70 -15.21 7.18
CA THR A 105 -1.86 -15.33 8.08
C THR A 105 -3.01 -14.44 7.60
N ILE A 106 -2.72 -13.20 7.22
CA ILE A 106 -3.73 -12.27 6.69
C ILE A 106 -4.34 -12.82 5.40
N ALA A 107 -3.52 -13.32 4.47
CA ALA A 107 -4.01 -13.88 3.21
C ALA A 107 -4.99 -15.05 3.38
N LYS A 108 -4.90 -15.82 4.48
CA LYS A 108 -5.83 -16.93 4.76
C LYS A 108 -7.17 -16.48 5.34
N GLN A 109 -7.29 -15.22 5.72
CA GLN A 109 -8.48 -14.63 6.33
C GLN A 109 -9.24 -13.71 5.37
N LEU A 110 -8.71 -13.50 4.16
CA LEU A 110 -9.31 -12.78 3.05
C LEU A 110 -9.90 -13.80 2.07
#